data_AF-A0A7S2CZ18-F1
#
_entry.id   AF-A0A7S2CZ18-F1
#
_cell.length_a   1.000
_cell.length_b   1.000
_cell.length_c   1.000
_cell.angle_alpha   90.00
_cell.angle_beta   90.00
_cell.angle_gamma   90.00
#
_symmetry.space_group_name_H-M   'P 1'
#
loop_
_entity.id
_entity.type
_entity.pdbx_description
1 polymer ?
#
loop_
_entity_poly.entity_id
_entity_poly.type
_entity_poly.pdbx_seq_one_letter_code
_entity_poly.pdbx_strand_id
1 'polypeptide(L)'
;ITLCRGTPRAWLNHGERIEVSNAPTALGRISFNVSSSLGSSLPVVKATVRVVPGVTGPGVTGPGGTRGGEAIVLRLRVPGGLEPHWTIQGVQLNGAKWSAFDPKAETVSLLPLGAGTPTEQTLVVTYTKARRLGLGLGRS
;
A
#
# COMPACT_ATOMS: atom_id res chain seq x y z
N ILE A 1 10.34 -2.37 6.72
CA ILE A 1 9.08 -2.26 7.54
C ILE A 1 7.81 -2.58 6.72
N THR A 2 6.70 -3.01 7.34
CA THR A 2 5.38 -3.17 6.67
C THR A 2 4.33 -2.19 7.22
N LEU A 3 3.73 -1.39 6.35
CA LEU A 3 2.65 -0.46 6.66
C LEU A 3 1.28 -1.14 6.46
N CYS A 4 0.26 -0.67 7.19
CA CYS A 4 -1.12 -1.17 7.13
C CYS A 4 -1.30 -2.67 7.42
N ARG A 5 -0.32 -3.34 8.05
CA ARG A 5 -0.37 -4.78 8.35
C ARG A 5 -1.61 -5.17 9.17
N GLY A 6 -1.98 -4.34 10.14
CA GLY A 6 -3.10 -4.56 11.07
C GLY A 6 -4.41 -3.88 10.64
N THR A 7 -4.44 -3.21 9.49
CA THR A 7 -5.61 -2.46 9.05
C THR A 7 -6.80 -3.40 8.80
N PRO A 8 -7.98 -3.15 9.42
CA PRO A 8 -9.20 -3.88 9.13
C PRO A 8 -9.64 -3.69 7.67
N ARG A 9 -10.18 -4.75 7.05
CA ARG A 9 -10.65 -4.69 5.65
C ARG A 9 -11.70 -3.61 5.40
N ALA A 10 -12.58 -3.39 6.38
CA ALA A 10 -13.65 -2.41 6.31
C ALA A 10 -13.15 -0.96 6.17
N TRP A 11 -11.93 -0.66 6.61
CA TRP A 11 -11.34 0.68 6.49
C TRP A 11 -10.90 1.04 5.07
N LEU A 12 -11.02 0.10 4.12
CA LEU A 12 -10.80 0.33 2.71
C LEU A 12 -12.08 0.13 1.88
N ASN A 13 -13.26 0.23 2.51
CA ASN A 13 -14.53 0.38 1.78
C ASN A 13 -14.47 1.56 0.82
N HIS A 14 -15.33 1.53 -0.20
CA HIS A 14 -15.40 2.61 -1.16
C HIS A 14 -15.67 3.94 -0.46
N GLY A 15 -14.86 4.97 -0.75
CA GLY A 15 -14.96 6.29 -0.13
C GLY A 15 -14.14 6.44 1.15
N GLU A 16 -13.65 5.36 1.74
CA GLU A 16 -12.88 5.40 2.98
C GLU A 16 -11.46 5.92 2.77
N ARG A 17 -10.92 6.52 3.84
CA ARG A 17 -9.57 7.06 3.90
C ARG A 17 -8.90 6.72 5.23
N ILE A 18 -7.64 6.31 5.14
CA ILE A 18 -6.74 6.14 6.28
C ILE A 18 -5.68 7.22 6.19
N GLU A 19 -5.40 7.86 7.32
CA GLU A 19 -4.36 8.87 7.42
C GLU A 19 -3.54 8.65 8.69
N VAL A 20 -2.24 8.55 8.52
CA VAL A 20 -1.27 8.47 9.60
C VAL A 20 -0.25 9.55 9.36
N SER A 21 0.00 10.37 10.39
CA SER A 21 0.94 11.48 10.31
C SER A 21 2.03 11.33 11.35
N ASN A 22 3.27 11.61 10.93
CA ASN A 22 4.42 11.76 11.81
C ASN A 22 4.68 10.57 12.75
N ALA A 23 4.37 9.35 12.30
CA ALA A 23 4.57 8.15 13.09
C ALA A 23 6.08 7.88 13.26
N PRO A 24 6.59 7.77 14.49
CA PRO A 24 7.98 7.42 14.73
C PRO A 24 8.22 5.95 14.37
N THR A 25 9.27 5.69 13.59
CA THR A 25 9.69 4.35 13.18
C THR A 25 11.21 4.24 13.22
N ALA A 26 11.75 3.03 13.08
CA ALA A 26 13.20 2.81 12.96
C ALA A 26 13.83 3.50 11.73
N LEU A 27 13.01 3.83 10.73
CA LEU A 27 13.41 4.52 9.49
C LEU A 27 13.32 6.05 9.57
N GLY A 28 12.98 6.59 10.75
CA GLY A 28 12.57 7.97 10.92
C GLY A 28 11.06 8.14 11.01
N ARG A 29 10.57 9.31 10.63
CA ARG A 29 9.15 9.67 10.71
C ARG A 29 8.45 9.32 9.41
N ILE A 30 7.39 8.53 9.51
CA ILE A 30 6.57 8.14 8.37
C ILE A 30 5.20 8.78 8.49
N SER A 31 4.76 9.40 7.40
CA SER A 31 3.37 9.80 7.20
C SER A 31 2.83 9.07 5.98
N PHE A 32 1.60 8.61 6.02
CA PHE A 32 0.96 8.06 4.84
C PHE A 32 -0.54 8.30 4.81
N ASN A 33 -1.08 8.34 3.60
CA ASN A 33 -2.50 8.29 3.36
C ASN A 33 -2.82 7.10 2.45
N VAL A 34 -4.03 6.57 2.61
CA VAL A 34 -4.61 5.57 1.70
C VAL A 34 -6.06 5.96 1.48
N SER A 35 -6.49 6.06 0.23
CA SER A 35 -7.88 6.37 -0.15
C SER A 35 -8.42 5.32 -1.12
N SER A 36 -9.67 4.89 -0.88
CA SER A 36 -10.30 3.80 -1.61
C SER A 36 -11.38 4.31 -2.56
N SER A 37 -11.28 3.93 -3.83
CA SER A 37 -12.26 4.24 -4.88
C SER A 37 -12.71 2.96 -5.59
N LEU A 38 -13.03 1.92 -4.82
CA LEU A 38 -13.41 0.61 -5.36
C LEU A 38 -14.77 0.58 -6.07
N GLY A 39 -15.69 1.49 -5.76
CA GLY A 39 -17.02 1.59 -6.38
C GLY A 39 -17.05 2.32 -7.73
N SER A 40 -15.92 2.85 -8.19
CA SER A 40 -15.82 3.59 -9.46
C SER A 40 -15.75 2.66 -10.68
N SER A 41 -15.98 3.21 -11.87
CA SER A 41 -15.83 2.46 -13.15
C SER A 41 -14.43 1.87 -13.33
N LEU A 42 -13.41 2.51 -12.78
CA LEU A 42 -12.06 1.98 -12.62
C LEU A 42 -11.74 1.84 -11.11
N PRO A 43 -11.87 0.64 -10.52
CA PRO A 43 -11.62 0.40 -9.10
C PRO A 43 -10.15 0.62 -8.74
N VAL A 44 -9.88 1.60 -7.89
CA VAL A 44 -8.52 1.93 -7.47
C VAL A 44 -8.39 2.17 -5.97
N VAL A 45 -7.21 1.93 -5.44
CA VAL A 45 -6.74 2.45 -4.16
C VAL A 45 -5.53 3.34 -4.42
N LYS A 46 -5.56 4.56 -3.92
CA LYS A 46 -4.44 5.50 -4.00
C LYS A 46 -3.77 5.59 -2.65
N ALA A 47 -2.44 5.67 -2.63
CA ALA A 47 -1.71 5.88 -1.39
C ALA A 47 -0.54 6.84 -1.61
N THR A 48 -0.24 7.65 -0.60
CA THR A 48 1.00 8.43 -0.56
C THR A 48 1.76 8.04 0.69
N VAL A 49 3.05 7.76 0.56
CA VAL A 49 3.93 7.45 1.67
C VAL A 49 5.08 8.44 1.67
N ARG A 50 5.19 9.21 2.75
CA ARG A 50 6.26 10.15 2.99
C ARG A 50 7.13 9.66 4.13
N VAL A 51 8.43 9.66 3.91
CA VAL A 51 9.43 9.30 4.90
C VAL A 51 10.37 10.48 5.08
N VAL A 52 10.52 10.90 6.33
CA VAL A 52 11.54 11.84 6.76
C VAL A 52 12.54 11.02 7.58
N PRO A 53 13.74 10.76 7.04
CA PRO A 53 14.76 10.00 7.74
C PRO A 53 15.04 10.60 9.13
N GLY A 54 15.25 9.72 10.11
CA GLY A 54 15.76 10.14 11.40
C GLY A 54 17.19 10.62 11.23
N VAL A 55 17.53 11.77 11.83
CA VAL A 55 18.90 12.30 11.77
C VAL A 55 19.83 11.29 12.47
N THR A 56 20.77 10.73 11.71
CA THR A 56 22.03 10.22 12.25
C THR A 56 23.11 11.19 11.78
N GLY A 57 23.74 11.89 12.74
CA GLY A 57 24.85 12.81 12.44
C GLY A 57 26.06 12.07 11.86
N PRO A 58 27.10 12.80 11.40
CA PRO A 58 28.31 12.18 10.87
C PRO A 58 28.95 11.30 11.94
N GLY A 59 28.95 9.98 11.73
CA GLY A 59 29.60 8.99 12.61
C GLY A 59 28.68 8.06 13.41
N VAL A 60 27.35 8.13 13.27
CA VAL A 60 26.45 7.22 14.04
C VAL A 60 26.08 5.98 13.24
N THR A 61 26.85 4.90 13.44
CA THR A 61 26.48 3.50 13.17
C THR A 61 25.63 2.95 14.33
N GLY A 62 24.47 3.57 14.59
CA GLY A 62 23.49 3.14 15.61
C GLY A 62 22.20 2.59 14.97
N PRO A 63 21.39 1.80 15.71
CA PRO A 63 20.30 0.97 15.17
C PRO A 63 19.05 1.73 14.66
N GLY A 64 19.16 3.04 14.41
CA GLY A 64 18.09 3.91 13.92
C GLY A 64 18.48 4.81 12.74
N GLY A 65 19.64 4.57 12.12
CA GLY A 65 19.99 5.20 10.85
C GLY A 65 19.35 4.41 9.71
N THR A 66 18.62 5.07 8.81
CA THR A 66 18.12 4.46 7.58
C THR A 66 19.32 3.95 6.77
N ARG A 67 19.63 2.65 6.90
CA ARG A 67 20.56 1.98 5.99
C ARG A 67 19.89 2.05 4.62
N GLY A 68 20.51 2.79 3.69
CA GLY A 68 20.02 2.86 2.32
C GLY A 68 19.71 1.46 1.81
N GLY A 69 18.58 1.31 1.11
CA GLY A 69 18.13 -0.01 0.64
C GLY A 69 17.02 -0.68 1.45
N GLU A 70 16.59 -0.12 2.59
CA GLU A 70 15.47 -0.71 3.32
C GLU A 70 14.15 -0.54 2.53
N ALA A 71 13.45 -1.66 2.32
CA ALA A 71 12.18 -1.69 1.61
C ALA A 71 11.00 -1.42 2.57
N ILE A 72 10.12 -0.52 2.14
CA ILE A 72 8.79 -0.35 2.74
C ILE A 72 7.82 -1.21 1.96
N VAL A 73 7.03 -2.01 2.67
CA VAL A 73 5.94 -2.79 2.07
C VAL A 73 4.61 -2.21 2.54
N LEU A 74 3.72 -1.87 1.62
CA LEU A 74 2.36 -1.46 1.91
C LEU A 74 1.41 -2.64 1.75
N ARG A 75 0.66 -3.00 2.80
CA ARG A 75 -0.36 -4.06 2.73
C ARG A 75 -1.75 -3.45 2.62
N LEU A 76 -2.45 -3.71 1.50
CA LEU A 76 -3.75 -3.12 1.16
C LEU A 76 -4.85 -4.17 1.20
N ARG A 77 -5.43 -4.38 2.39
CA ARG A 77 -6.48 -5.38 2.62
C ARG A 77 -7.84 -4.83 2.23
N VAL A 78 -8.15 -4.81 0.94
CA VAL A 78 -9.44 -4.31 0.45
C VAL A 78 -10.61 -5.22 0.90
N PRO A 79 -11.83 -4.67 1.06
CA PRO A 79 -12.99 -5.42 1.55
C PRO A 79 -13.51 -6.40 0.51
N GLY A 80 -13.53 -7.67 0.89
CA GLY A 80 -13.85 -8.80 0.01
C GLY A 80 -13.10 -10.00 0.58
N GLY A 81 -13.84 -10.90 1.24
CA GLY A 81 -13.30 -12.12 1.82
C GLY A 81 -13.11 -13.20 0.75
N LEU A 82 -13.62 -14.40 1.02
CA LEU A 82 -13.56 -15.54 0.10
C LEU A 82 -14.28 -15.24 -1.23
N GLU A 83 -15.46 -14.61 -1.23
CA GLU A 83 -16.14 -14.11 -2.45
C GLU A 83 -17.14 -12.97 -2.17
N PRO A 84 -17.37 -12.04 -3.13
CA PRO A 84 -16.51 -11.74 -4.28
C PRO A 84 -15.22 -11.07 -3.80
N HIS A 85 -14.08 -11.63 -4.20
CA HIS A 85 -12.77 -11.12 -3.81
C HIS A 85 -12.28 -10.05 -4.78
N TRP A 86 -11.52 -9.08 -4.27
CA TRP A 86 -10.81 -8.11 -5.09
C TRP A 86 -9.37 -8.56 -5.28
N THR A 87 -8.88 -8.46 -6.50
CA THR A 87 -7.51 -8.84 -6.84
C THR A 87 -6.77 -7.64 -7.41
N ILE A 88 -5.55 -7.41 -6.93
CA ILE A 88 -4.65 -6.42 -7.52
C ILE A 88 -4.35 -6.84 -8.96
N GLN A 89 -4.65 -5.96 -9.91
CA GLN A 89 -4.38 -6.16 -11.33
C GLN A 89 -3.13 -5.41 -11.79
N GLY A 90 -2.88 -4.24 -11.21
CA GLY A 90 -1.77 -3.41 -11.58
C GLY A 90 -1.42 -2.40 -10.51
N VAL A 91 -0.18 -1.93 -10.57
CA VAL A 91 0.35 -0.90 -9.68
C VAL A 91 1.09 0.13 -10.51
N GLN A 92 0.86 1.39 -10.20
CA GLN A 92 1.72 2.49 -10.60
C GLN A 92 2.40 3.06 -9.36
N LEU A 93 3.70 3.31 -9.46
CA LEU A 93 4.51 3.95 -8.44
C LEU A 93 5.13 5.21 -9.06
N ASN A 94 4.83 6.37 -8.49
CA ASN A 94 5.23 7.68 -9.00
C ASN A 94 4.86 7.87 -10.49
N GLY A 95 3.71 7.33 -10.91
CA GLY A 95 3.21 7.37 -12.28
C GLY A 95 3.79 6.31 -13.24
N ALA A 96 4.84 5.58 -12.83
CA ALA A 96 5.43 4.51 -13.62
C ALA A 96 4.80 3.15 -13.30
N LYS A 97 4.71 2.25 -14.30
CA LYS A 97 4.28 0.86 -14.07
C LYS A 97 5.21 0.17 -13.07
N TRP A 98 4.63 -0.51 -12.10
CA TRP A 98 5.36 -1.14 -11.01
C TRP A 98 4.97 -2.62 -10.88
N SER A 99 5.97 -3.48 -10.73
CA SER A 99 5.79 -4.94 -10.72
C SER A 99 6.10 -5.60 -9.38
N ALA A 100 6.68 -4.89 -8.41
CA ALA A 100 6.98 -5.43 -7.10
C ALA A 100 5.72 -5.43 -6.20
N PHE A 101 4.76 -6.27 -6.53
CA PHE A 101 3.54 -6.50 -5.76
C PHE A 101 3.14 -7.98 -5.77
N ASP A 102 2.42 -8.39 -4.74
CA ASP A 102 1.86 -9.73 -4.60
C ASP A 102 0.34 -9.62 -4.40
N PRO A 103 -0.46 -10.02 -5.42
CA PRO A 103 -1.92 -10.01 -5.33
C PRO A 103 -2.49 -10.92 -4.25
N LYS A 104 -1.82 -12.03 -3.91
CA LYS A 104 -2.28 -12.99 -2.90
C LYS A 104 -2.00 -12.48 -1.50
N ALA A 105 -0.83 -11.90 -1.28
CA ALA A 105 -0.47 -11.30 0.00
C ALA A 105 -1.13 -9.91 0.23
N GLU A 106 -1.71 -9.33 -0.83
CA GLU A 106 -2.26 -7.97 -0.87
C GLU A 106 -1.18 -6.92 -0.55
N THR A 107 0.05 -7.14 -1.02
CA THR A 107 1.20 -6.29 -0.69
C THR A 107 1.82 -5.63 -1.91
N VAL A 108 2.33 -4.41 -1.73
CA VAL A 108 3.10 -3.65 -2.71
C VAL A 108 4.39 -3.18 -2.06
N SER A 109 5.54 -3.52 -2.64
CA SER A 109 6.85 -3.03 -2.20
C SER A 109 7.11 -1.67 -2.82
N LEU A 110 7.59 -0.70 -2.04
CA LEU A 110 7.96 0.63 -2.51
C LEU A 110 9.40 0.68 -3.04
N LEU A 111 9.80 1.81 -3.63
CA LEU A 111 11.21 2.05 -3.90
C LEU A 111 11.99 2.08 -2.59
N PRO A 112 13.23 1.55 -2.59
CA PRO A 112 14.10 1.64 -1.44
C PRO A 112 14.34 3.10 -1.04
N LEU A 113 14.50 3.32 0.26
CA LEU A 113 14.82 4.65 0.77
C LEU A 113 16.25 5.04 0.40
N GLY A 114 16.41 6.27 -0.10
CA GLY A 114 17.71 6.92 -0.22
C GLY A 114 18.25 7.28 1.16
N ALA A 115 19.56 7.12 1.37
CA ALA A 115 20.19 7.44 2.64
C ALA A 115 20.03 8.94 2.94
N GLY A 116 19.41 9.28 4.08
CA GLY A 116 19.31 10.65 4.58
C GLY A 116 18.38 11.61 3.83
N THR A 117 17.79 11.19 2.70
CA THR A 117 16.91 12.07 1.90
C THR A 117 15.44 11.83 2.23
N PRO A 118 14.65 12.89 2.51
CA PRO A 118 13.20 12.77 2.55
C PRO A 118 12.65 12.27 1.22
N THR A 119 11.82 11.23 1.27
CA THR A 119 11.21 10.66 0.07
C THR A 119 9.69 10.69 0.20
N GLU A 120 9.02 11.04 -0.90
CA GLU A 120 7.59 10.85 -1.05
C GLU A 120 7.34 9.92 -2.23
N GLN A 121 6.46 8.94 -2.03
CA GLN A 121 6.12 7.95 -3.03
C GLN A 121 4.60 7.85 -3.14
N THR A 122 4.08 7.98 -4.36
CA THR A 122 2.65 7.90 -4.65
C THR A 122 2.34 6.62 -5.39
N LEU A 123 1.30 5.93 -4.96
CA LEU A 123 0.83 4.67 -5.51
C LEU A 123 -0.58 4.81 -6.05
N VAL A 124 -0.82 4.15 -7.19
CA VAL A 124 -2.16 3.86 -7.69
C VAL A 124 -2.24 2.35 -7.92
N VAL A 125 -3.11 1.69 -7.16
CA VAL A 125 -3.31 0.24 -7.25
C VAL A 125 -4.67 -0.01 -7.89
N THR A 126 -4.68 -0.66 -9.04
CA THR A 126 -5.91 -1.03 -9.76
C THR A 126 -6.36 -2.42 -9.34
N TYR A 127 -7.67 -2.56 -9.18
CA TYR A 127 -8.28 -3.82 -8.77
C TYR A 127 -9.29 -4.33 -9.80
N THR A 128 -9.51 -5.63 -9.78
CA THR A 128 -10.67 -6.26 -10.41
C THR A 128 -11.42 -7.07 -9.37
N LYS A 129 -12.75 -6.99 -9.43
CA LYS A 129 -13.65 -7.77 -8.60
C LYS A 129 -13.98 -9.07 -9.31
N ALA A 130 -13.81 -10.20 -8.64
CA ALA A 130 -14.33 -11.47 -9.14
C ALA A 130 -15.84 -11.32 -9.35
N ARG A 131 -16.32 -11.58 -10.58
CA ARG A 131 -17.75 -11.67 -10.85
C ARG A 131 -18.24 -12.98 -10.26
N ARG A 132 -19.36 -12.95 -9.51
CA ARG A 132 -20.10 -14.18 -9.24
C ARG A 132 -20.43 -14.81 -10.59
N LEU A 133 -19.92 -16.00 -10.88
CA LEU A 133 -20.59 -16.86 -11.85
C LEU A 133 -21.97 -17.14 -11.25
N GLY A 134 -23.00 -16.58 -11.87
CA GLY A 134 -24.36 -17.02 -11.59
C GLY A 134 -24.41 -18.51 -11.88
N LEU A 135 -24.72 -19.31 -10.86
CA LEU A 135 -25.25 -20.65 -11.03
C LEU A 135 -26.58 -20.52 -11.77
N GLY A 136 -26.51 -20.41 -13.10
CA GLY A 136 -27.62 -20.66 -13.99
C GLY A 136 -27.87 -22.16 -14.02
N LEU A 137 -28.52 -22.70 -12.99
CA LEU A 137 -29.23 -23.97 -13.10
C LEU A 137 -30.65 -23.65 -13.60
N GLY A 138 -30.72 -23.36 -14.90
CA GLY A 138 -31.92 -23.56 -15.68
C GLY A 138 -31.83 -24.94 -16.34
N ARG A 139 -32.75 -25.83 -15.95
CA ARG A 139 -33.19 -27.11 -16.56
C ARG A 139 -33.99 -27.83 -15.46
N SER A 140 -35.26 -28.20 -15.60
CA SER A 140 -36.09 -28.50 -16.79
C SER A 140 -37.55 -28.33 -16.38
#